data_AF-A0A8T5LFX8-F1
#
_entry.id   AF-A0A8T5LFX8-F1
#
_cell.length_a   1.000
_cell.length_b   1.000
_cell.length_c   1.000
_cell.angle_alpha   90.00
_cell.angle_beta   90.00
_cell.angle_gamma   90.00
#
_symmetry.space_group_name_H-M   'P 1'
#
loop_
_entity.id
_entity.type
_entity.pdbx_description
1 polymer ?
#
loop_
_entity_poly.entity_id
_entity_poly.type
_entity_poly.pdbx_seq_one_letter_code
_entity_poly.pdbx_strand_id
1 'polypeptide(L)'
;MRYSEMFKLIEQLEFDKKKIILTDKENVELFIIRPSVMPASLRNTYDLKKNFQIWLKEGERVFKPNHLRLIIDLNLRTRSNPNSKEKLLTIFDNIFYGKDPDEEIKLLEKEEFKHYLNTLRIIANLSQLFLIEQELNYTKESNFDPKNLFFQGWIREFIDSPKEIDNMCMSVCRFQPPKTQYTSKENKKHKEYETNLKPLWYLE
;
A
#
# COMPACT_ATOMS: atom_id res chain seq x y z
N MET A 1 -9.59 -8.07 -7.14
CA MET A 1 -10.69 -7.09 -7.06
C MET A 1 -10.15 -5.70 -7.38
N ARG A 2 -10.85 -4.88 -8.16
CA ARG A 2 -10.40 -3.51 -8.48
C ARG A 2 -10.59 -2.56 -7.30
N TYR A 3 -9.89 -1.43 -7.30
CA TYR A 3 -9.93 -0.44 -6.22
C TYR A 3 -11.36 0.02 -5.90
N SER A 4 -12.17 0.33 -6.91
CA SER A 4 -13.54 0.81 -6.73
C SER A 4 -14.48 -0.24 -6.12
N GLU A 5 -14.25 -1.51 -6.40
CA GLU A 5 -15.01 -2.63 -5.84
C GLU A 5 -14.61 -2.86 -4.37
N MET A 6 -13.30 -2.85 -4.09
CA MET A 6 -12.77 -2.98 -2.74
C MET A 6 -13.21 -1.82 -1.85
N PHE A 7 -13.21 -0.61 -2.39
CA PHE A 7 -13.69 0.58 -1.70
C PHE A 7 -15.17 0.45 -1.32
N LYS A 8 -16.04 0.04 -2.26
CA LYS A 8 -17.47 -0.21 -1.98
C LYS A 8 -17.67 -1.32 -0.94
N LEU A 9 -16.87 -2.38 -1.01
CA LEU A 9 -16.90 -3.47 -0.02
C LEU A 9 -16.56 -2.93 1.38
N ILE A 10 -15.56 -2.06 1.49
CA ILE A 10 -15.17 -1.42 2.76
C ILE A 10 -16.27 -0.49 3.27
N GLU A 11 -16.91 0.31 2.40
CA GLU A 11 -18.02 1.19 2.79
C GLU A 11 -19.21 0.42 3.39
N GLN A 12 -19.49 -0.75 2.84
CA GLN A 12 -20.59 -1.64 3.24
C GLN A 12 -20.20 -2.60 4.39
N LEU A 13 -18.97 -2.52 4.90
CA LEU A 13 -18.49 -3.41 5.94
C LEU A 13 -19.29 -3.24 7.23
N GLU A 14 -19.88 -4.34 7.69
CA GLU A 14 -20.61 -4.39 8.95
C GLU A 14 -19.66 -4.31 10.16
N PHE A 15 -20.16 -3.74 11.26
CA PHE A 15 -19.41 -3.64 12.50
C PHE A 15 -19.09 -5.02 13.09
N ASP A 16 -17.88 -5.17 13.60
CA ASP A 16 -17.30 -6.33 14.29
C ASP A 16 -17.35 -7.66 13.53
N LYS A 17 -17.71 -7.64 12.24
CA LYS A 17 -17.69 -8.81 11.37
C LYS A 17 -16.36 -8.92 10.64
N LYS A 18 -15.71 -10.09 10.79
CA LYS A 18 -14.55 -10.48 9.99
C LYS A 18 -14.96 -10.68 8.54
N LYS A 19 -14.35 -9.92 7.64
CA LYS A 19 -14.45 -10.12 6.19
C LYS A 19 -13.10 -10.56 5.64
N ILE A 20 -13.00 -11.82 5.22
CA ILE A 20 -11.81 -12.32 4.53
C ILE A 20 -11.76 -11.70 3.13
N ILE A 21 -10.63 -11.11 2.79
CA ILE A 21 -10.36 -10.55 1.47
C ILE A 21 -9.76 -11.63 0.58
N LEU A 22 -8.74 -12.32 1.07
CA LEU A 22 -8.18 -13.47 0.41
C LEU A 22 -7.46 -14.39 1.41
N THR A 23 -7.33 -15.65 1.02
CA THR A 23 -6.42 -16.62 1.61
C THR A 23 -5.46 -17.05 0.51
N ASP A 24 -4.16 -16.95 0.75
CA ASP A 24 -3.16 -17.35 -0.24
C ASP A 24 -2.80 -18.84 -0.14
N LYS A 25 -1.91 -19.29 -1.03
CA LYS A 25 -1.45 -20.69 -1.09
C LYS A 25 -0.63 -21.12 0.14
N GLU A 26 -0.10 -20.17 0.91
CA GLU A 26 0.68 -20.41 2.13
C GLU A 26 -0.23 -20.37 3.38
N ASN A 27 -1.56 -20.41 3.19
CA ASN A 27 -2.57 -20.28 4.24
C ASN A 27 -2.49 -18.95 5.03
N VAL A 28 -1.94 -17.90 4.42
CA VAL A 28 -1.98 -16.55 4.98
C VAL A 28 -3.34 -15.94 4.64
N GLU A 29 -4.08 -15.55 5.67
CA GLU A 29 -5.37 -14.86 5.50
C GLU A 29 -5.18 -13.34 5.64
N LEU A 30 -5.61 -12.59 4.63
CA LEU A 30 -5.78 -11.14 4.68
C LEU A 30 -7.26 -10.84 4.89
N PHE A 31 -7.59 -10.12 5.95
CA PHE A 31 -8.97 -9.80 6.29
C PHE A 31 -9.10 -8.41 6.90
N ILE A 32 -10.32 -7.89 6.88
CA ILE A 32 -10.67 -6.59 7.43
C ILE A 32 -11.78 -6.71 8.47
N ILE A 33 -11.78 -5.80 9.43
CA ILE A 33 -12.82 -5.67 10.48
C ILE A 33 -13.10 -4.18 10.68
N ARG A 34 -14.39 -3.82 10.77
CA ARG A 34 -14.81 -2.49 11.22
C ARG A 34 -15.14 -2.53 12.71
N PRO A 35 -14.32 -1.95 13.61
CA PRO A 35 -14.61 -1.98 15.04
C PRO A 35 -15.81 -1.09 15.38
N SER A 36 -16.73 -1.57 16.22
CA SER A 36 -17.84 -0.74 16.75
C SER A 36 -17.38 0.20 17.87
N VAL A 37 -16.34 -0.18 18.61
CA VAL A 37 -15.85 0.56 19.76
C VAL A 37 -14.72 1.51 19.35
N MET A 38 -14.96 2.80 19.56
CA MET A 38 -13.98 3.86 19.29
C MET A 38 -12.95 3.96 20.44
N PRO A 39 -11.65 4.11 20.13
CA PRO A 39 -10.65 4.46 21.14
C PRO A 39 -11.01 5.76 21.85
N ALA A 40 -10.91 5.80 23.18
CA ALA A 40 -11.30 6.98 23.97
C ALA A 40 -10.57 8.26 23.56
N SER A 41 -9.33 8.14 23.07
CA SER A 41 -8.48 9.24 22.60
C SER A 41 -8.96 9.91 21.30
N LEU A 42 -9.89 9.29 20.56
CA LEU A 42 -10.34 9.74 19.23
C LEU A 42 -11.81 10.18 19.19
N ARG A 43 -12.47 10.26 20.36
CA ARG A 43 -13.93 10.47 20.46
C ARG A 43 -14.49 11.69 19.70
N ASN A 44 -13.70 12.74 19.53
CA ASN A 44 -14.18 14.04 19.03
C ASN A 44 -13.79 14.35 17.58
N THR A 45 -12.99 13.51 16.92
CA THR A 45 -12.40 13.81 15.61
C THR A 45 -12.56 12.68 14.59
N TYR A 46 -13.22 11.59 14.98
CA TYR A 46 -13.10 10.31 14.30
C TYR A 46 -14.45 9.73 13.89
N ASP A 47 -14.58 9.38 12.61
CA ASP A 47 -15.78 8.79 12.03
C ASP A 47 -15.64 7.25 12.01
N LEU A 48 -16.42 6.57 12.85
CA LEU A 48 -16.46 5.11 12.93
C LEU A 48 -16.83 4.46 11.59
N LYS A 49 -17.57 5.15 10.71
CA LYS A 49 -17.93 4.62 9.39
C LYS A 49 -16.78 4.65 8.38
N LYS A 50 -15.71 5.40 8.66
CA LYS A 50 -14.51 5.47 7.82
C LYS A 50 -13.42 4.53 8.31
N ASN A 51 -13.48 4.13 9.57
CA ASN A 51 -12.50 3.24 10.16
C ASN A 51 -12.71 1.79 9.74
N PHE A 52 -11.64 1.16 9.27
CA PHE A 52 -11.54 -0.29 9.18
C PHE A 52 -10.11 -0.68 9.54
N GLN A 53 -9.96 -1.87 10.11
CA GLN A 53 -8.67 -2.42 10.50
C GLN A 53 -8.30 -3.52 9.52
N ILE A 54 -7.05 -3.48 9.05
CA ILE A 54 -6.47 -4.51 8.20
C ILE A 54 -5.72 -5.50 9.09
N TRP A 55 -5.92 -6.79 8.86
CA TRP A 55 -5.34 -7.86 9.66
C TRP A 55 -4.75 -8.95 8.77
N LEU A 56 -3.66 -9.55 9.25
CA LEU A 56 -3.07 -10.76 8.70
C LEU A 56 -3.14 -11.88 9.74
N LYS A 57 -3.41 -13.09 9.25
CA LYS A 57 -3.24 -14.33 10.00
C LYS A 57 -2.21 -15.21 9.31
N GLU A 58 -1.14 -15.53 10.02
CA GLU A 58 -0.03 -16.39 9.59
C GLU A 58 0.11 -17.54 10.60
N GLY A 59 -0.42 -18.72 10.25
CA GLY A 59 -0.59 -19.81 11.21
C GLY A 59 -1.47 -19.39 12.40
N GLU A 60 -0.93 -19.49 13.61
CA GLU A 60 -1.60 -19.06 14.85
C GLU A 60 -1.50 -17.55 15.12
N ARG A 61 -0.60 -16.85 14.42
CA ARG A 61 -0.34 -15.44 14.69
C ARG A 61 -1.34 -14.56 13.95
N VAL A 62 -2.10 -13.75 14.70
CA VAL A 62 -2.99 -12.72 14.16
C VAL A 62 -2.47 -11.35 14.55
N PHE A 63 -2.24 -10.47 13.57
CA PHE A 63 -1.69 -9.14 13.83
C PHE A 63 -2.15 -8.11 12.79
N LYS A 64 -2.00 -6.83 13.13
CA LYS A 64 -2.24 -5.70 12.21
C LYS A 64 -0.94 -5.33 11.51
N PRO A 65 -0.77 -5.60 10.20
CA PRO A 65 0.39 -5.10 9.48
C PRO A 65 0.38 -3.57 9.45
N ASN A 66 1.55 -2.98 9.25
CA ASN A 66 1.69 -1.56 8.98
C ASN A 66 2.29 -1.33 7.59
N HIS A 67 2.22 -0.09 7.13
CA HIS A 67 2.79 0.35 5.85
C HIS A 67 4.29 -0.01 5.70
N LEU A 68 5.05 -0.01 6.81
CA LEU A 68 6.49 -0.31 6.82
C LEU A 68 6.77 -1.77 6.40
N ARG A 69 5.96 -2.74 6.85
CA ARG A 69 6.10 -4.15 6.45
C ARG A 69 6.01 -4.31 4.94
N LEU A 70 5.05 -3.63 4.32
CA LEU A 70 4.82 -3.70 2.88
C LEU A 70 6.03 -3.17 2.11
N ILE A 71 6.51 -1.97 2.44
CA ILE A 71 7.61 -1.35 1.71
C ILE A 71 8.95 -2.07 1.95
N ILE A 72 9.16 -2.66 3.14
CA ILE A 72 10.30 -3.57 3.41
C ILE A 72 10.23 -4.80 2.51
N ASP A 73 9.07 -5.46 2.41
CA ASP A 73 8.90 -6.63 1.54
C ASP A 73 9.27 -6.30 0.08
N LEU A 74 8.79 -5.16 -0.44
CA LEU A 74 9.10 -4.71 -1.79
C LEU A 74 10.59 -4.42 -1.99
N ASN A 75 11.26 -3.82 -0.99
CA ASN A 75 12.69 -3.64 -1.06
C ASN A 75 13.45 -4.97 -1.08
N LEU A 76 13.07 -5.92 -0.21
CA LEU A 76 13.67 -7.27 -0.18
C LEU A 76 13.54 -7.98 -1.53
N ARG A 77 12.35 -7.88 -2.15
CA ARG A 77 12.09 -8.46 -3.48
C ARG A 77 13.02 -7.86 -4.53
N THR A 78 13.08 -6.54 -4.65
CA THR A 78 13.94 -5.88 -5.63
C THR A 78 15.42 -6.16 -5.38
N ARG A 79 15.87 -6.22 -4.12
CA ARG A 79 17.25 -6.59 -3.79
C ARG A 79 17.56 -8.04 -4.16
N SER A 80 16.60 -8.94 -3.99
CA SER A 80 16.76 -10.36 -4.32
C SER A 80 16.71 -10.65 -5.83
N ASN A 81 15.99 -9.81 -6.60
CA ASN A 81 15.90 -9.88 -8.06
C ASN A 81 15.85 -8.47 -8.66
N PRO A 82 17.02 -7.83 -8.89
CA PRO A 82 17.07 -6.46 -9.42
C PRO A 82 16.40 -6.29 -10.78
N ASN A 83 16.33 -7.35 -11.60
CA ASN A 83 15.72 -7.33 -12.93
C ASN A 83 14.19 -7.17 -12.89
N SER A 84 13.56 -7.46 -11.75
CA SER A 84 12.12 -7.28 -11.60
C SER A 84 11.72 -5.86 -11.19
N LYS A 85 12.67 -4.93 -10.99
CA LYS A 85 12.43 -3.58 -10.46
C LYS A 85 11.35 -2.84 -11.25
N GLU A 86 11.52 -2.70 -12.56
CA GLU A 86 10.57 -1.96 -13.41
C GLU A 86 9.20 -2.64 -13.45
N LYS A 87 9.15 -3.97 -13.46
CA LYS A 87 7.91 -4.74 -13.40
C LYS A 87 7.18 -4.51 -12.07
N LEU A 88 7.89 -4.53 -10.94
CA LEU A 88 7.32 -4.23 -9.62
C LEU A 88 6.77 -2.80 -9.59
N LEU A 89 7.55 -1.81 -10.00
CA LEU A 89 7.10 -0.43 -10.07
C LEU A 89 5.82 -0.28 -10.91
N THR A 90 5.80 -0.92 -12.08
CA THR A 90 4.65 -0.90 -12.99
C THR A 90 3.40 -1.50 -12.33
N ILE A 91 3.53 -2.65 -11.67
CA ILE A 91 2.42 -3.31 -10.97
C ILE A 91 1.85 -2.41 -9.87
N PHE A 92 2.70 -1.84 -9.03
CA PHE A 92 2.22 -1.02 -7.91
C PHE A 92 1.69 0.35 -8.37
N ASP A 93 2.21 0.93 -9.45
CA ASP A 93 1.60 2.08 -10.10
C ASP A 93 0.21 1.73 -10.67
N ASN A 94 0.08 0.59 -11.35
CA ASN A 94 -1.20 0.12 -11.88
C ASN A 94 -2.23 -0.11 -10.76
N ILE A 95 -1.83 -0.71 -9.63
CA ILE A 95 -2.70 -0.87 -8.45
C ILE A 95 -3.13 0.49 -7.91
N PHE A 96 -2.20 1.46 -7.82
CA PHE A 96 -2.49 2.83 -7.42
C PHE A 96 -3.50 3.51 -8.35
N TYR A 97 -3.39 3.29 -9.66
CA TYR A 97 -4.36 3.77 -10.65
C TYR A 97 -5.66 2.93 -10.73
N GLY A 98 -5.84 1.97 -9.82
CA GLY A 98 -7.09 1.25 -9.63
C GLY A 98 -7.24 -0.05 -10.41
N LYS A 99 -6.16 -0.59 -10.99
CA LYS A 99 -6.14 -1.93 -11.58
C LYS A 99 -6.27 -3.02 -10.52
N ASP A 100 -6.57 -4.23 -10.97
CA ASP A 100 -6.78 -5.38 -10.09
C ASP A 100 -5.44 -5.97 -9.63
N PRO A 101 -5.14 -5.99 -8.31
CA PRO A 101 -3.89 -6.55 -7.79
C PRO A 101 -3.64 -7.99 -8.24
N ASP A 102 -4.67 -8.84 -8.30
CA ASP A 102 -4.51 -10.26 -8.64
C ASP A 102 -4.21 -10.46 -10.14
N GLU A 103 -4.61 -9.52 -11.01
CA GLU A 103 -4.30 -9.56 -12.44
C GLU A 103 -2.92 -8.98 -12.74
N GLU A 104 -2.55 -7.87 -12.09
CA GLU A 104 -1.27 -7.20 -12.35
C GLU A 104 -0.08 -8.07 -11.92
N ILE A 105 -0.18 -8.80 -10.80
CA ILE A 105 0.90 -9.68 -10.33
C ILE A 105 1.21 -10.84 -11.27
N LYS A 106 0.32 -11.17 -12.23
CA LYS A 106 0.58 -12.22 -13.23
C LYS A 106 1.79 -11.90 -14.09
N LEU A 107 2.13 -10.62 -14.25
CA LEU A 107 3.36 -10.17 -14.93
C LEU A 107 4.64 -10.69 -14.27
N LEU A 108 4.58 -11.11 -13.01
CA LEU A 108 5.68 -11.65 -12.21
C LEU A 108 5.50 -13.12 -11.84
N GLU A 109 4.53 -13.85 -12.40
CA GLU A 109 4.28 -15.26 -12.06
C GLU A 109 5.48 -16.18 -12.25
N LYS A 110 6.35 -15.86 -13.21
CA LYS A 110 7.55 -16.64 -13.55
C LYS A 110 8.80 -16.20 -12.78
N GLU A 111 8.70 -15.12 -12.01
CA GLU A 111 9.84 -14.55 -11.30
C GLU A 111 9.93 -15.15 -9.90
N GLU A 112 11.12 -15.64 -9.54
CA GLU A 112 11.39 -16.13 -8.20
C GLU A 112 12.00 -15.03 -7.33
N PHE A 113 11.41 -14.83 -6.15
CA PHE A 113 11.92 -13.92 -5.14
C PHE A 113 12.48 -14.73 -3.98
N LYS A 114 13.79 -14.65 -3.74
CA LYS A 114 14.44 -15.39 -2.66
C LYS A 114 14.15 -14.82 -1.27
N HIS A 115 13.83 -13.52 -1.21
CA HIS A 115 13.58 -12.82 0.04
C HIS A 115 12.24 -12.08 -0.05
N TYR A 116 11.33 -12.45 0.83
CA TYR A 116 10.02 -11.81 1.01
C TYR A 116 9.47 -12.13 2.41
N LEU A 117 8.52 -11.35 2.87
CA LEU A 117 7.79 -11.53 4.13
C LEU A 117 6.43 -12.21 3.90
N ASN A 118 5.75 -11.88 2.80
CA ASN A 118 4.49 -12.51 2.39
C ASN A 118 4.46 -12.72 0.89
N THR A 119 3.60 -13.60 0.39
CA THR A 119 3.42 -13.78 -1.06
C THR A 119 3.11 -12.46 -1.76
N LEU A 120 3.53 -12.31 -3.01
CA LEU A 120 3.29 -11.08 -3.78
C LEU A 120 1.79 -10.77 -3.89
N ARG A 121 0.95 -11.81 -3.91
CA ARG A 121 -0.51 -11.67 -3.89
C ARG A 121 -1.03 -10.98 -2.63
N ILE A 122 -0.54 -11.39 -1.44
CA ILE A 122 -0.87 -10.72 -0.18
C ILE A 122 -0.40 -9.28 -0.23
N ILE A 123 0.83 -9.02 -0.67
CA ILE A 123 1.44 -7.69 -0.67
C ILE A 123 0.71 -6.73 -1.63
N ALA A 124 0.33 -7.20 -2.82
CA ALA A 124 -0.41 -6.42 -3.80
C ALA A 124 -1.82 -6.03 -3.29
N ASN A 125 -2.55 -6.97 -2.71
CA ASN A 125 -3.87 -6.68 -2.12
C ASN A 125 -3.76 -5.83 -0.85
N LEU A 126 -2.72 -6.05 -0.03
CA LEU A 126 -2.42 -5.23 1.14
C LEU A 126 -2.12 -3.77 0.75
N SER A 127 -1.40 -3.55 -0.36
CA SER A 127 -1.15 -2.22 -0.91
C SER A 127 -2.44 -1.51 -1.24
N GLN A 128 -3.36 -2.18 -1.94
CA GLN A 128 -4.66 -1.61 -2.28
C GLN A 128 -5.45 -1.23 -1.02
N LEU A 129 -5.45 -2.09 0.01
CA LEU A 129 -6.13 -1.78 1.29
C LEU A 129 -5.51 -0.58 2.00
N PHE A 130 -4.18 -0.45 2.04
CA PHE A 130 -3.52 0.72 2.64
C PHE A 130 -3.76 2.02 1.86
N LEU A 131 -3.84 1.96 0.53
CA LEU A 131 -4.23 3.12 -0.28
C LEU A 131 -5.65 3.59 0.06
N ILE A 132 -6.58 2.66 0.27
CA ILE A 132 -7.96 2.97 0.68
C ILE A 132 -7.99 3.49 2.12
N GLU A 133 -7.23 2.88 3.03
CA GLU A 133 -7.10 3.32 4.42
C GLU A 133 -6.66 4.78 4.49
N GLN A 134 -5.64 5.15 3.72
CA GLN A 134 -5.13 6.52 3.71
C GLN A 134 -6.13 7.50 3.11
N GLU A 135 -6.86 7.12 2.07
CA GLU A 135 -7.89 7.97 1.45
C GLU A 135 -9.05 8.25 2.42
N LEU A 136 -9.51 7.23 3.15
CA LEU A 136 -10.65 7.33 4.08
C LEU A 136 -10.30 7.98 5.41
N ASN A 137 -9.15 7.62 6.01
CA ASN A 137 -8.82 7.98 7.39
C ASN A 137 -8.01 9.27 7.53
N TYR A 138 -7.44 9.80 6.45
CA TYR A 138 -6.66 11.03 6.54
C TYR A 138 -7.58 12.25 6.62
N THR A 139 -7.78 12.75 7.85
CA THR A 139 -8.73 13.84 8.18
C THR A 139 -8.15 15.24 8.07
N LYS A 140 -6.81 15.38 8.11
CA LYS A 140 -6.13 16.68 7.98
C LYS A 140 -6.01 17.10 6.52
N GLU A 141 -5.66 18.36 6.29
CA GLU A 141 -5.20 18.77 4.98
C GLU A 141 -3.90 18.04 4.63
N SER A 142 -3.87 17.43 3.44
CA SER A 142 -2.70 16.72 2.92
C SER A 142 -1.88 17.66 2.04
N ASN A 143 -0.55 17.54 2.11
CA ASN A 143 0.35 18.18 1.14
C ASN A 143 0.35 17.47 -0.23
N PHE A 144 -0.32 16.32 -0.31
CA PHE A 144 -0.48 15.50 -1.51
C PHE A 144 -1.94 15.43 -1.92
N ASP A 145 -2.19 15.58 -3.21
CA ASP A 145 -3.49 15.31 -3.85
C ASP A 145 -3.26 14.40 -5.08
N PRO A 146 -3.73 13.13 -5.05
CA PRO A 146 -4.55 12.51 -4.00
C PRO A 146 -3.76 12.22 -2.71
N LYS A 147 -4.45 12.00 -1.58
CA LYS A 147 -3.81 11.86 -0.25
C LYS A 147 -2.92 10.62 -0.17
N ASN A 148 -3.37 9.55 -0.81
CA ASN A 148 -2.67 8.27 -0.87
C ASN A 148 -1.39 8.30 -1.73
N LEU A 149 -1.13 9.39 -2.47
CA LEU A 149 0.14 9.58 -3.20
C LEU A 149 1.36 9.62 -2.27
N PHE A 150 1.19 10.01 -1.01
CA PHE A 150 2.27 9.94 -0.02
C PHE A 150 2.77 8.50 0.18
N PHE A 151 1.84 7.54 0.32
CA PHE A 151 2.22 6.14 0.47
C PHE A 151 2.74 5.56 -0.85
N GLN A 152 2.14 5.91 -1.99
CA GLN A 152 2.64 5.50 -3.29
C GLN A 152 4.07 5.98 -3.55
N GLY A 153 4.40 7.22 -3.15
CA GLY A 153 5.76 7.74 -3.22
C GLY A 153 6.76 6.90 -2.42
N TRP A 154 6.36 6.41 -1.25
CA TRP A 154 7.18 5.49 -0.46
C TRP A 154 7.34 4.11 -1.10
N ILE A 155 6.28 3.57 -1.71
CA ILE A 155 6.36 2.32 -2.48
C ILE A 155 7.39 2.46 -3.60
N ARG A 156 7.30 3.54 -4.40
CA ARG A 156 8.25 3.84 -5.47
C ARG A 156 9.68 3.97 -4.95
N GLU A 157 9.88 4.74 -3.87
CA GLU A 157 11.21 4.92 -3.27
C GLU A 157 11.79 3.61 -2.75
N PHE A 158 11.01 2.76 -2.06
CA PHE A 158 11.54 1.49 -1.53
C PHE A 158 11.85 0.46 -2.62
N ILE A 159 11.15 0.50 -3.75
CA ILE A 159 11.47 -0.36 -4.89
C ILE A 159 12.71 0.16 -5.63
N ASP A 160 12.82 1.47 -5.86
CA ASP A 160 13.85 2.05 -6.74
C ASP A 160 15.15 2.46 -6.04
N SER A 161 15.07 2.92 -4.78
CA SER A 161 16.17 3.63 -4.13
C SER A 161 17.41 2.74 -3.91
N PRO A 162 18.62 3.24 -4.23
CA PRO A 162 19.86 2.55 -3.92
C PRO A 162 20.24 2.62 -2.43
N LYS A 163 19.56 3.46 -1.63
CA LYS A 163 19.85 3.64 -0.20
C LYS A 163 19.71 2.33 0.58
N GLU A 164 20.46 2.26 1.67
CA GLU A 164 20.33 1.20 2.67
C GLU A 164 18.93 1.20 3.28
N ILE A 165 18.40 -0.01 3.53
CA ILE A 165 17.06 -0.19 4.06
C ILE A 165 16.89 0.48 5.44
N ASP A 166 17.93 0.48 6.26
CA ASP A 166 17.95 1.13 7.59
C ASP A 166 17.68 2.63 7.49
N ASN A 167 18.36 3.31 6.56
CA ASN A 167 18.18 4.73 6.32
C ASN A 167 16.76 5.05 5.84
N MET A 168 16.21 4.21 4.96
CA MET A 168 14.84 4.38 4.48
C MET A 168 13.81 4.14 5.59
N CYS A 169 13.97 3.08 6.38
CA CYS A 169 13.11 2.80 7.53
C CYS A 169 13.15 3.94 8.55
N MET A 170 14.35 4.48 8.85
CA MET A 170 14.51 5.62 9.74
C MET A 170 13.79 6.87 9.23
N SER A 171 13.85 7.16 7.93
CA SER A 171 13.10 8.27 7.33
C SER A 171 11.59 8.11 7.50
N VAL A 172 11.05 6.92 7.23
CA VAL A 172 9.63 6.61 7.42
C VAL A 172 9.22 6.75 8.89
N CYS A 173 10.00 6.19 9.81
CA CYS A 173 9.73 6.26 11.26
C CYS A 173 9.83 7.69 11.82
N ARG A 174 10.60 8.57 11.17
CA ARG A 174 10.70 10.00 11.49
C ARG A 174 9.64 10.86 10.79
N PHE A 175 8.64 10.23 10.15
CA PHE A 175 7.56 10.90 9.42
C PHE A 175 8.06 11.84 8.31
N GLN A 176 9.21 11.53 7.71
CA GLN A 176 9.67 12.26 6.54
C GLN A 176 8.76 11.95 5.34
N PRO A 177 8.57 12.89 4.40
CA PRO A 177 7.95 12.58 3.12
C PRO A 177 8.88 11.73 2.25
N PRO A 178 8.33 10.95 1.30
CA PRO A 178 9.14 10.34 0.26
C PRO A 178 9.82 11.43 -0.58
N LYS A 179 10.89 11.08 -1.31
CA LYS A 179 11.54 12.04 -2.21
C LYS A 179 10.54 12.62 -3.20
N THR A 180 10.71 13.92 -3.47
CA THR A 180 9.87 14.67 -4.42
C THR A 180 9.88 14.06 -5.81
N GLN A 181 11.00 13.47 -6.26
CA GLN A 181 11.11 12.82 -7.57
C GLN A 181 10.02 11.75 -7.82
N TYR A 182 9.53 11.08 -6.77
CA TYR A 182 8.55 10.00 -6.90
C TYR A 182 7.09 10.48 -6.85
N THR A 183 6.86 11.77 -6.59
CA THR A 183 5.52 12.32 -6.34
C THR A 183 5.25 13.66 -7.04
N SER A 184 6.28 14.42 -7.42
CA SER A 184 6.16 15.82 -7.83
C SER A 184 5.28 16.03 -9.06
N LYS A 185 5.38 15.15 -10.07
CA LYS A 185 4.59 15.27 -11.29
C LYS A 185 3.15 14.76 -11.17
N GLU A 186 2.85 13.93 -10.17
CA GLU A 186 1.49 13.41 -9.92
C GLU A 186 0.73 14.16 -8.83
N ASN A 187 1.44 14.93 -8.00
CA ASN A 187 0.83 15.69 -6.93
C ASN A 187 0.18 16.95 -7.50
N LYS A 188 -1.16 17.02 -7.53
CA LYS A 188 -1.91 18.19 -8.03
C LYS A 188 -1.61 19.49 -7.28
N LYS A 189 -1.05 19.40 -6.07
CA LYS A 189 -0.62 20.55 -5.26
C LYS A 189 0.81 21.01 -5.55
N HIS A 190 1.57 20.29 -6.37
CA HIS A 190 2.96 20.61 -6.68
C HIS A 190 3.08 21.39 -7.99
N LYS A 191 4.08 22.28 -8.08
CA LYS A 191 4.31 23.14 -9.25
C LYS A 191 4.71 22.39 -10.53
N GLU A 192 5.22 21.17 -10.39
CA GLU A 192 5.64 20.29 -11.49
C GLU A 192 4.54 19.31 -11.92
N TYR A 193 3.32 19.48 -11.39
CA TYR A 193 2.20 18.63 -11.75
C TYR A 193 1.97 18.61 -13.26
N GLU A 194 1.84 17.42 -13.82
CA GLU A 194 1.66 17.20 -15.24
C GLU A 194 0.59 16.11 -15.47
N THR A 195 -0.21 16.30 -16.52
CA THR A 195 -1.20 15.31 -16.95
C THR A 195 -0.60 14.40 -18.03
N ASN A 196 -1.09 13.16 -18.11
CA ASN A 196 -0.64 12.17 -19.11
C ASN A 196 0.85 11.81 -19.00
N LEU A 197 1.30 11.52 -17.78
CA LEU A 197 2.67 11.09 -17.53
C LEU A 197 3.01 9.78 -18.25
N LYS A 198 4.26 9.69 -18.69
CA LYS A 198 4.81 8.42 -19.16
C LYS A 198 4.85 7.41 -18.01
N PRO A 199 4.68 6.11 -18.28
CA PRO A 199 4.93 5.08 -17.28
C PRO A 199 6.33 5.24 -16.68
N LEU A 200 6.43 5.08 -15.35
CA LEU A 200 7.71 5.14 -14.63
C LEU A 200 8.50 6.46 -14.83
N TRP A 201 7.81 7.58 -15.07
CA TRP A 201 8.39 8.91 -15.31
C TRP A 201 9.43 9.38 -14.27
N TYR A 202 9.41 8.80 -13.07
CA TYR A 202 10.30 9.12 -11.95
C TYR A 202 11.63 8.36 -11.97
N LEU A 203 11.86 7.52 -13.00
CA LEU A 203 13.14 6.85 -13.26
C LEU A 203 14.03 7.60 -14.25
N GLU A 204 13.51 8.65 -14.90
CA GLU A 204 14.22 9.50 -15.87
C GLU A 204 15.25 10.44 -15.21
#